data_AF-A0A7V9J3N8-F1
#
_entry.id   AF-A0A7V9J3N8-F1
#
_cell.length_a   1.000
_cell.length_b   1.000
_cell.length_c   1.000
_cell.angle_alpha   90.00
_cell.angle_beta   90.00
_cell.angle_gamma   90.00
#
_symmetry.space_group_name_H-M   'P 1'
#
loop_
_entity.id
_entity.type
_entity.pdbx_description
1 polymer ?
#
loop_
_entity_poly.entity_id
_entity_poly.type
_entity_poly.pdbx_seq_one_letter_code
_entity_poly.pdbx_strand_id
1 'polypeptide(L)' 'MKTTLDLPDDLMREVKIRAVHEHKKLKDAIAELIRKGIAASKSTRPKLPKPVRLRGGYKPTVEDIEAAIAWGRE' A
#
# COMPACT_ATOMS: atom_id res chain seq x y z
N MET A 1 27.56 -8.44 8.23
CA MET A 1 27.35 -9.81 8.75
C MET A 1 26.96 -10.71 7.59
N LYS A 2 27.49 -11.93 7.50
CA LYS A 2 27.02 -12.95 6.55
C LYS A 2 26.04 -13.86 7.29
N THR A 3 24.89 -14.12 6.69
CA THR A 3 23.84 -14.99 7.22
C THR A 3 23.45 -16.00 6.16
N THR A 4 23.01 -17.17 6.60
CA THR A 4 22.43 -18.21 5.75
C THR A 4 20.96 -18.34 6.13
N LEU A 5 20.08 -18.35 5.15
CA LEU A 5 18.62 -18.45 5.30
C LEU A 5 18.11 -19.46 4.29
N ASP A 6 17.29 -20.40 4.73
CA ASP A 6 16.57 -21.28 3.83
C ASP A 6 15.35 -20.54 3.28
N LEU A 7 15.31 -20.40 1.95
CA LEU A 7 14.24 -19.69 1.24
C LEU A 7 13.66 -20.62 0.17
N PRO A 8 12.33 -20.62 -0.02
CA PRO A 8 11.71 -21.28 -1.16
C PRO A 8 12.30 -20.80 -2.49
N ASP A 9 12.51 -21.74 -3.43
CA ASP A 9 13.16 -21.46 -4.72
C ASP A 9 12.37 -20.47 -5.59
N ASP A 10 11.05 -20.55 -5.54
CA ASP A 10 10.12 -19.64 -6.20
C ASP A 10 10.29 -18.20 -5.68
N LEU A 11 10.35 -18.03 -4.35
CA LEU A 11 10.59 -16.73 -3.74
C LEU A 11 11.96 -16.18 -4.15
N MET A 12 12.99 -17.01 -4.15
CA MET A 12 14.33 -16.60 -4.54
C MET A 12 14.40 -16.19 -6.02
N ARG A 13 13.61 -16.84 -6.89
CA ARG A 13 13.47 -16.48 -8.30
C ARG A 13 12.80 -15.12 -8.47
N GLU A 14 11.72 -14.83 -7.75
CA GLU A 14 11.06 -13.53 -7.80
C GLU A 14 11.99 -12.39 -7.37
N VAL A 15 12.74 -12.59 -6.29
CA VAL A 15 13.71 -11.61 -5.78
C VAL A 15 14.81 -11.33 -6.81
N LYS A 16 15.30 -12.37 -7.51
CA LYS A 16 16.28 -12.22 -8.60
C LYS A 16 15.72 -11.40 -9.75
N ILE A 17 14.50 -11.68 -10.20
CA ILE A 17 13.84 -10.93 -11.28
C ILE A 17 13.71 -9.45 -10.88
N ARG A 18 13.25 -9.18 -9.66
CA ARG A 18 13.14 -7.80 -9.16
C ARG A 18 14.49 -7.09 -9.09
N ALA A 19 15.55 -7.77 -8.65
CA ALA A 19 16.89 -7.20 -8.61
C ALA A 19 17.40 -6.83 -10.01
N VAL A 20 17.11 -7.65 -11.03
CA VAL A 20 17.44 -7.35 -12.44
C VAL A 20 16.66 -6.13 -12.93
N HIS A 21 15.35 -6.08 -12.72
CA HIS A 21 14.52 -4.95 -13.14
C HIS A 21 14.91 -3.62 -12.47
N GLU A 22 15.35 -3.66 -11.21
CA GLU A 22 15.79 -2.48 -10.48
C GLU A 22 17.27 -2.14 -10.69
N HIS A 23 17.99 -2.91 -11.53
CA HIS A 23 19.45 -2.79 -11.73
C HIS A 23 20.24 -2.80 -10.41
N LYS A 24 19.80 -3.60 -9.44
CA LYS A 24 20.40 -3.71 -8.10
C LYS A 24 21.10 -5.05 -7.92
N LYS A 25 22.10 -5.07 -7.04
CA LYS A 25 22.68 -6.34 -6.60
C LYS A 25 21.66 -7.09 -5.75
N LEU A 26 21.62 -8.41 -5.92
CA LEU A 26 20.70 -9.29 -5.21
C LEU A 26 20.73 -9.10 -3.68
N LYS A 27 21.93 -8.98 -3.08
CA LYS A 27 22.09 -8.73 -1.64
C LYS A 27 21.44 -7.42 -1.18
N ASP A 28 21.48 -6.38 -2.02
CA ASP A 28 20.97 -5.05 -1.68
C ASP A 28 19.44 -5.05 -1.79
N ALA A 29 18.90 -5.72 -2.81
CA ALA A 29 17.47 -5.97 -2.97
C ALA A 29 16.91 -6.78 -1.78
N ILE A 30 17.58 -7.86 -1.37
CA ILE A 30 17.19 -8.66 -0.19
C ILE A 30 17.19 -7.80 1.07
N ALA A 31 18.26 -7.03 1.31
CA ALA A 31 18.35 -6.16 2.49
C ALA A 31 17.24 -5.11 2.52
N GLU A 32 16.89 -4.54 1.37
CA GLU A 32 15.79 -3.58 1.24
C GLU A 32 14.43 -4.22 1.51
N LEU A 33 14.17 -5.42 0.97
CA LEU A 33 12.94 -6.17 1.19
C LEU A 33 12.77 -6.53 2.67
N ILE A 34 13.83 -6.99 3.34
CA ILE A 34 13.79 -7.29 4.78
C ILE A 34 13.49 -6.03 5.59
N ARG A 35 14.14 -4.89 5.28
CA ARG A 35 13.85 -3.61 5.94
C ARG A 35 12.39 -3.19 5.75
N LYS A 36 11.87 -3.28 4.53
CA LYS A 36 10.47 -2.98 4.21
C LYS A 36 9.51 -3.90 4.98
N GLY A 37 9.81 -5.19 5.06
CA GLY A 37 9.01 -6.16 5.84
C GLY A 37 8.96 -5.80 7.33
N ILE A 38 10.10 -5.49 7.93
CA ILE A 38 10.18 -5.07 9.35
C ILE A 38 9.45 -3.74 9.59
N ALA A 39 9.52 -2.80 8.65
CA ALA A 39 8.80 -1.53 8.75
C ALA A 39 7.28 -1.73 8.61
N ALA A 40 6.85 -2.58 7.66
CA ALA A 40 5.45 -2.92 7.46
C ALA A 40 4.84 -3.63 8.66
N SER A 41 5.58 -4.54 9.31
CA SER A 41 5.11 -5.22 10.52
C SER A 41 4.96 -4.27 11.72
N LYS A 42 5.69 -3.15 11.73
CA LYS A 42 5.59 -2.10 12.76
C LYS A 42 4.54 -1.04 12.44
N SER A 43 4.06 -0.99 11.20
CA SER A 43 3.04 -0.03 10.79
C SER A 43 1.69 -0.45 11.35
N THR A 44 1.31 0.13 12.48
CA THR A 44 -0.10 0.18 12.89
C THR A 44 -0.87 0.83 11.75
N ARG A 45 -1.94 0.17 11.27
CA ARG A 45 -2.85 0.74 10.26
C ARG A 45 -3.07 2.21 10.58
N PRO A 46 -2.81 3.14 9.64
CA PRO A 46 -3.03 4.55 9.92
C PRO A 46 -4.46 4.70 10.41
N LYS A 47 -4.66 5.37 11.56
CA LYS A 47 -6.00 5.71 12.04
C LYS A 47 -6.58 6.65 10.98
N LEU A 48 -7.39 6.09 10.09
CA LEU A 48 -8.15 6.90 9.14
C LEU A 48 -8.95 7.92 9.97
N PRO A 49 -8.96 9.20 9.56
CA PRO A 49 -9.83 10.17 10.22
C PRO A 49 -11.25 9.63 10.17
N LYS A 50 -11.99 9.81 11.27
CA LYS A 50 -13.40 9.41 11.31
C LYS A 50 -14.11 10.11 10.13
N PRO A 51 -14.89 9.39 9.32
CA PRO A 51 -15.63 10.00 8.22
C PRO A 51 -16.45 11.21 8.73
N VAL A 52 -16.45 12.29 7.96
CA VAL A 52 -17.28 13.46 8.27
C VAL A 52 -18.73 13.01 8.24
N ARG A 53 -19.39 13.06 9.39
CA ARG A 53 -20.83 12.78 9.48
C ARG A 53 -21.57 14.03 9.01
N LEU A 54 -22.32 13.93 7.92
CA LEU A 54 -23.20 15.00 7.49
C LEU A 54 -24.28 15.24 8.57
N ARG A 55 -24.77 16.50 8.66
CA ARG A 55 -25.80 16.86 9.64
C ARG A 55 -27.00 15.92 9.54
N GLY A 56 -27.55 15.54 10.70
CA GLY A 56 -28.73 14.68 10.78
C GLY A 56 -28.50 13.22 10.35
N GLY A 57 -27.27 12.81 10.02
CA GLY A 57 -27.03 11.45 9.51
C GLY A 57 -27.47 11.28 8.06
N TYR A 58 -27.57 12.38 7.31
CA TYR A 58 -27.87 12.37 5.88
C TYR A 58 -26.89 11.48 5.12
N LYS A 59 -27.44 10.58 4.30
CA LYS A 59 -26.71 9.69 3.40
C LYS A 59 -27.16 10.05 1.98
N PRO A 60 -26.33 10.77 1.21
CA PRO A 60 -26.70 11.20 -0.13
C PRO A 60 -27.00 9.97 -0.99
N THR A 61 -28.12 10.02 -1.71
CA THR A 61 -28.44 9.09 -2.79
C THR A 61 -27.66 9.47 -4.05
N VAL A 62 -27.75 8.64 -5.10
CA VAL A 62 -27.12 8.97 -6.38
C VAL A 62 -27.76 10.22 -6.97
N GLU A 63 -29.07 10.33 -6.83
CA GLU A 63 -29.90 11.43 -7.31
C GLU A 63 -29.52 12.75 -6.62
N ASP A 64 -29.29 12.70 -5.30
CA ASP A 64 -28.81 13.86 -4.53
C ASP A 64 -27.45 14.38 -5.03
N ILE A 65 -26.56 13.45 -5.42
CA ILE A 65 -25.23 13.78 -5.94
C ILE A 65 -25.35 14.39 -7.34
N GLU A 66 -26.17 13.82 -8.21
CA GLU A 66 -26.39 14.35 -9.56
C GLU A 66 -27.02 15.75 -9.53
N ALA A 67 -28.01 15.96 -8.66
CA ALA A 67 -28.62 17.28 -8.46
C ALA A 67 -27.60 18.32 -7.98
N ALA A 68 -26.72 17.95 -7.05
CA ALA A 68 -25.66 18.84 -6.56
C ALA A 68 -24.63 19.18 -7.65
N ILE A 69 -24.28 18.22 -8.51
CA ILE A 69 -23.38 18.45 -9.66
C ILE A 69 -24.04 19.39 -10.67
N ALA A 70 -25.32 19.21 -10.96
CA ALA A 70 -26.07 20.07 -11.86
C ALA A 70 -26.15 21.51 -11.33
N TRP A 71 -26.48 21.68 -10.04
CA TRP A 71 -26.52 22.99 -9.39
C TRP A 71 -25.18 23.74 -9.44
N GLY A 72 -24.06 23.04 -9.25
CA GLY A 72 -22.73 23.68 -9.29
C GLY A 72 -22.19 24.01 -10.69
N ARG A 73 -22.93 23.70 -11.77
CA ARG A 73 -22.55 24.00 -13.15
C ARG A 73 -23.25 25.24 -13.73
N GLU A 74 -24.27 25.75 -13.05
CA GLU A 74 -24.88 27.07 -13.33
C GLU A 74 -24.05 28.20 -12.70
#